data_AF-A0A4U0FGV5-F1
#
_entry.id   AF-A0A4U0FGV5-F1
#
_cell.length_a   1.000
_cell.length_b   1.000
_cell.length_c   1.000
_cell.angle_alpha   90.00
_cell.angle_beta   90.00
_cell.angle_gamma   90.00
#
_symmetry.space_group_name_H-M   'P 1'
#
loop_
_entity.id
_entity.type
_entity.pdbx_description
1 polymer ?
#
loop_
_entity_poly.entity_id
_entity_poly.type
_entity_poly.pdbx_seq_one_letter_code
_entity_poly.pdbx_strand_id
1 'polypeptide(L)'
;MGVSLKKTGVAAITALAVLFSFVVMPVSAAVRTDFDPSKAGSMGPPIIPNTPADGKADLTLADYVSIVVTNAAGKEVAQFNSAGANSEKLRLTGDSYMANWKVSDPGQYQLTMYVNGIASKSLDPISVTTQAYLTKDKTVPIKVRVQNNPIIRARQLNLQGKPPVQIAGALKKEFNLKPIDSAEILLLEAFTSVHAAQALKDVYNQNAQQAAQILKDLNSSAVDVATALVQVFAEQPGSVAVILKSLNYSANEIAVAFYSLGISVQDIIHGLKDAGYAVDQIAGALSAGLQLGDQQVTGDLKEAGYNANEITYALSVGLGFVDQHVTNLLKNFFNANEIAGALNTVLHVAEKGIVALLDNAGFSLPTIAGALQTTGTAPQAIAKALRDNGIPVEDVASALQIGLNVLPKTVAGILRDIGIPVEDIARALQVGLHQLPESIAATLRDIGIPVDLIAYALQKGLNLVPEIIATTLRDIGVPIDDIASALQKTFNFVPSQIAGILHDMGIDLKGIINILNQLYSYLTIQSIIPLLVGLPGVTGALLASTLQQLGYAADFIGDLLDDFFDGIGDILDDIFG
;
A
#
# COMPACT_ATOMS: atom_id res chain seq x y z
N MET A 1 37.03 21.57 10.88
CA MET A 1 36.43 20.82 12.01
C MET A 1 34.92 21.03 11.96
N GLY A 2 34.18 20.07 11.43
CA GLY A 2 32.70 20.11 11.40
C GLY A 2 32.21 18.68 11.59
N VAL A 3 31.70 18.40 12.79
CA VAL A 3 31.38 17.04 13.25
C VAL A 3 29.91 16.73 12.96
N SER A 4 29.77 15.55 12.35
CA SER A 4 28.58 14.72 12.15
C SER A 4 27.65 14.62 13.37
N LEU A 5 26.33 14.63 13.12
CA LEU A 5 25.34 14.08 14.05
C LEU A 5 24.48 13.04 13.32
N LYS A 6 24.78 11.78 13.65
CA LYS A 6 24.05 10.56 13.29
C LYS A 6 22.62 10.59 13.86
N LYS A 7 21.67 10.12 13.06
CA LYS A 7 20.34 9.67 13.48
C LYS A 7 20.43 8.28 14.13
N THR A 8 19.92 8.18 15.35
CA THR A 8 19.41 6.97 16.04
C THR A 8 18.29 7.52 16.94
N GLY A 9 17.03 7.12 16.89
CA GLY A 9 16.50 5.77 16.79
C GLY A 9 16.38 5.19 18.21
N VAL A 10 15.15 5.17 18.75
CA VAL A 10 14.54 4.18 19.68
C VAL A 10 13.63 4.82 20.75
N ALA A 11 12.36 4.40 20.68
CA ALA A 11 11.35 4.21 21.73
C ALA A 11 11.09 5.29 22.79
N ALA A 12 9.97 5.99 22.63
CA ALA A 12 9.13 6.37 23.76
C ALA A 12 7.74 5.74 23.57
N ILE A 13 7.53 4.60 24.24
CA ILE A 13 6.20 4.07 24.53
C ILE A 13 5.59 5.05 25.53
N THR A 14 4.61 5.83 25.10
CA THR A 14 3.72 6.53 26.02
C THR A 14 2.32 6.36 25.48
N ALA A 15 1.48 5.69 26.26
CA ALA A 15 0.06 5.54 26.01
C ALA A 15 -0.56 6.94 25.84
N LEU A 16 -0.78 7.34 24.60
CA LEU A 16 -1.53 8.55 24.29
C LEU A 16 -3.01 8.15 24.39
N ALA A 17 -3.59 8.46 25.54
CA ALA A 17 -5.03 8.41 25.72
C ALA A 17 -5.70 9.15 24.55
N VAL A 18 -6.59 8.43 23.87
CA VAL A 18 -7.44 8.93 22.79
C VAL A 18 -8.30 10.06 23.35
N LEU A 19 -7.76 11.28 23.30
CA LEU A 19 -8.50 12.52 23.50
C LEU A 19 -9.09 12.90 22.14
N PHE A 20 -10.19 12.23 21.77
CA PHE A 20 -11.14 12.81 20.83
C PHE A 20 -11.69 14.08 21.49
N SER A 21 -11.01 15.20 21.26
CA SER A 21 -11.62 16.52 21.42
C SER A 21 -12.67 16.62 20.32
N PHE A 22 -13.87 16.12 20.60
CA PHE A 22 -15.07 16.51 19.87
C PHE A 22 -15.20 18.02 20.07
N VAL A 23 -14.71 18.78 19.09
CA VAL A 23 -15.30 20.08 18.82
C VAL A 23 -16.73 19.75 18.42
N VAL A 24 -17.65 19.83 19.39
CA VAL A 24 -19.06 20.02 19.09
C VAL A 24 -19.10 21.34 18.35
N MET A 25 -18.95 21.29 17.03
CA MET A 25 -19.25 22.46 16.23
C MET A 25 -20.71 22.77 16.54
N PRO A 26 -21.03 23.98 17.01
CA PRO A 26 -22.43 24.35 17.13
C PRO A 26 -23.02 24.16 15.74
N VAL A 27 -24.09 23.34 15.66
CA VAL A 27 -24.90 23.27 14.46
C VAL A 27 -25.36 24.70 14.22
N SER A 28 -24.70 25.41 13.30
CA SER A 28 -25.20 26.69 12.80
C SER A 28 -26.32 26.37 11.81
N ALA A 29 -27.37 25.72 12.32
CA ALA A 29 -28.64 25.74 11.67
C ALA A 29 -29.12 27.18 11.84
N ALA A 30 -29.02 27.97 10.78
CA ALA A 30 -29.79 29.20 10.69
C ALA A 30 -31.23 28.81 10.94
N VAL A 31 -31.76 29.13 12.13
CA VAL A 31 -33.14 28.84 12.51
C VAL A 31 -34.02 29.32 11.37
N ARG A 32 -34.79 28.41 10.76
CA ARG A 32 -35.73 28.79 9.70
C ARG A 32 -36.55 29.98 10.21
N THR A 33 -36.56 31.07 9.45
CA THR A 33 -37.15 32.37 9.86
C THR A 33 -38.62 32.26 10.27
N ASP A 34 -39.28 31.18 9.84
CA ASP A 34 -40.69 30.87 10.08
C ASP A 34 -40.96 30.46 11.55
N PHE A 35 -39.92 30.07 12.31
CA PHE A 35 -40.02 29.68 13.72
C PHE A 35 -39.28 30.63 14.67
N ASP A 36 -38.82 31.78 14.17
CA ASP A 36 -38.02 32.75 14.93
C ASP A 36 -38.68 33.08 16.29
N PRO A 37 -38.07 32.63 17.41
CA PRO A 37 -38.66 32.80 18.72
C PRO A 37 -38.60 34.25 19.21
N SER A 38 -37.74 35.11 18.62
CA SER A 38 -37.62 36.53 18.99
C SER A 38 -38.88 37.33 18.65
N LYS A 39 -39.64 36.87 17.66
CA LYS A 39 -40.89 37.52 17.21
C LYS A 39 -42.13 37.05 17.97
N ALA A 40 -41.98 36.06 18.83
CA ALA A 40 -43.12 35.48 19.55
C ALA A 40 -43.62 36.41 20.68
N GLY A 41 -42.78 37.30 21.20
CA GLY A 41 -43.17 38.20 22.28
C GLY A 41 -43.71 39.54 21.81
N SER A 42 -44.69 40.08 22.53
CA SER A 42 -45.20 41.44 22.35
C SER A 42 -45.60 42.03 23.71
N MET A 43 -45.53 43.36 23.88
CA MET A 43 -46.16 44.03 25.02
C MET A 43 -47.42 44.80 24.58
N GLY A 44 -48.39 44.87 25.48
CA GLY A 44 -49.70 45.46 25.23
C GLY A 44 -49.91 46.81 25.93
N PRO A 45 -51.02 47.49 25.62
CA PRO A 45 -51.39 48.74 26.26
C PRO A 45 -51.61 48.56 27.78
N PRO A 46 -51.32 49.59 28.59
CA PRO A 46 -51.07 50.99 28.21
C PRO A 46 -49.60 51.38 27.96
N ILE A 47 -48.65 50.44 28.01
CA ILE A 47 -47.21 50.76 27.91
C ILE A 47 -46.78 50.99 26.46
N ILE A 48 -47.35 50.22 25.53
CA ILE A 48 -47.23 50.47 24.09
C ILE A 48 -48.63 50.47 23.44
N PRO A 49 -48.84 51.23 22.35
CA PRO A 49 -50.06 51.14 21.56
C PRO A 49 -50.32 49.69 21.16
N ASN A 50 -51.60 49.32 21.07
CA ASN A 50 -52.04 47.96 20.77
C ASN A 50 -51.37 47.46 19.48
N THR A 51 -50.30 46.68 19.62
CA THR A 51 -49.63 46.06 18.49
C THR A 51 -50.38 44.76 18.22
N PRO A 52 -50.99 44.57 17.04
CA PRO A 52 -51.64 43.31 16.73
C PRO A 52 -50.62 42.19 16.90
N ALA A 53 -50.87 41.31 17.86
CA ALA A 53 -50.09 40.10 18.01
C ALA A 53 -50.78 39.00 17.20
N ASP A 54 -50.15 38.64 16.10
CA ASP A 54 -50.63 37.61 15.18
C ASP A 54 -50.62 36.23 15.88
N GLY A 55 -51.46 35.28 15.45
CA GLY A 55 -51.45 33.91 15.99
C GLY A 55 -52.12 33.71 17.37
N LYS A 56 -52.04 32.49 17.93
CA LYS A 56 -52.62 32.12 19.23
C LYS A 56 -51.62 32.38 20.35
N ALA A 57 -52.08 32.87 21.51
CA ALA A 57 -51.22 33.01 22.69
C ALA A 57 -50.84 31.64 23.27
N ASP A 58 -49.59 31.49 23.73
CA ASP A 58 -49.22 30.39 24.62
C ASP A 58 -49.63 30.77 26.03
N LEU A 59 -50.53 29.97 26.62
CA LEU A 59 -51.08 30.18 27.95
C LEU A 59 -50.34 29.37 29.02
N THR A 60 -49.37 28.55 28.63
CA THR A 60 -48.73 27.54 29.48
C THR A 60 -47.38 27.99 30.05
N LEU A 61 -46.92 29.19 29.71
CA LEU A 61 -45.60 29.73 30.06
C LEU A 61 -45.57 30.53 31.37
N ALA A 62 -46.60 30.45 32.21
CA ALA A 62 -46.71 31.29 33.41
C ALA A 62 -45.45 31.25 34.29
N ASP A 63 -44.87 30.06 34.48
CA ASP A 63 -43.68 29.85 35.30
C ASP A 63 -42.35 30.18 34.60
N TYR A 64 -42.41 30.46 33.29
CA TYR A 64 -41.25 30.72 32.46
C TYR A 64 -41.14 32.21 32.11
N VAL A 65 -42.23 32.97 32.07
CA VAL A 65 -42.17 34.41 31.76
C VAL A 65 -41.73 35.22 32.99
N SER A 66 -40.74 36.10 32.81
CA SER A 66 -40.47 37.20 33.74
C SER A 66 -40.43 38.53 32.99
N ILE A 67 -40.59 39.61 33.73
CA ILE A 67 -40.42 40.96 33.22
C ILE A 67 -39.46 41.67 34.16
N VAL A 68 -38.35 42.16 33.61
CA VAL A 68 -37.39 42.98 34.35
C VAL A 68 -37.55 44.41 33.88
N VAL A 69 -37.54 45.34 34.83
CA VAL A 69 -37.56 46.77 34.55
C VAL A 69 -36.24 47.37 35.00
N THR A 70 -35.57 48.05 34.08
CA THR A 70 -34.35 48.80 34.34
C THR A 70 -34.61 50.30 34.19
N ASN A 71 -33.95 51.11 35.00
CA ASN A 71 -33.99 52.57 34.85
C ASN A 71 -33.02 53.04 33.75
N ALA A 72 -33.00 54.36 33.46
CA ALA A 72 -32.10 54.95 32.47
C ALA A 72 -30.59 54.73 32.73
N ALA A 73 -30.20 54.36 33.96
CA ALA A 73 -28.82 54.00 34.31
C ALA A 73 -28.54 52.49 34.15
N GLY A 74 -29.48 51.71 33.62
CA GLY A 74 -29.36 50.26 33.44
C GLY A 74 -29.54 49.43 34.72
N LYS A 75 -29.87 50.06 35.86
CA LYS A 75 -30.08 49.35 37.13
C LYS A 75 -31.48 48.74 37.15
N GLU A 76 -31.56 47.45 37.51
CA GLU A 76 -32.83 46.77 37.78
C GLU A 76 -33.56 47.43 38.95
N VAL A 77 -34.83 47.81 38.72
CA VAL A 77 -35.69 48.48 39.69
C VAL A 77 -36.95 47.68 40.04
N ALA A 78 -37.31 46.69 39.23
CA ALA A 78 -38.41 45.76 39.51
C ALA A 78 -38.28 44.47 38.68
N GLN A 79 -38.79 43.37 39.22
CA GLN A 79 -38.90 42.08 38.54
C GLN A 79 -40.28 41.46 38.81
N PHE A 80 -40.91 40.93 37.77
CA PHE A 80 -42.23 40.27 37.83
C PHE A 80 -42.11 38.86 37.30
N ASN A 81 -42.58 37.86 38.05
CA ASN A 81 -42.60 36.45 37.65
C ASN A 81 -43.73 35.70 38.40
N SER A 82 -43.93 34.41 38.14
CA SER A 82 -45.00 33.62 38.79
C SER A 82 -44.80 33.42 40.30
N ALA A 83 -43.57 33.58 40.81
CA ALA A 83 -43.22 33.47 42.22
C ALA A 83 -43.40 34.79 43.01
N GLY A 84 -43.67 35.91 42.33
CA GLY A 84 -43.91 37.21 42.97
C GLY A 84 -45.13 37.22 43.89
N ALA A 85 -45.16 38.17 44.83
CA ALA A 85 -46.28 38.35 45.76
C ALA A 85 -47.19 39.51 45.33
N ASN A 86 -48.49 39.43 45.65
CA ASN A 86 -49.46 40.52 45.47
C ASN A 86 -49.50 41.08 44.03
N SER A 87 -49.26 42.38 43.86
CA SER A 87 -49.28 43.07 42.55
C SER A 87 -48.08 42.73 41.66
N GLU A 88 -47.00 42.19 42.26
CA GLU A 88 -45.77 41.82 41.56
C GLU A 88 -45.83 40.39 40.97
N LYS A 89 -46.87 39.63 41.33
CA LYS A 89 -47.12 38.31 40.76
C LYS A 89 -47.57 38.45 39.30
N LEU A 90 -46.80 37.87 38.38
CA LEU A 90 -47.20 37.74 37.00
C LEU A 90 -48.34 36.71 36.90
N ARG A 91 -49.49 37.12 36.34
CA ARG A 91 -50.69 36.28 36.24
C ARG A 91 -51.20 36.23 34.81
N LEU A 92 -51.72 35.07 34.41
CA LEU A 92 -52.43 34.94 33.14
C LEU A 92 -53.79 35.66 33.23
N THR A 93 -54.12 36.51 32.27
CA THR A 93 -55.39 37.24 32.18
C THR A 93 -55.83 37.30 30.72
N GLY A 94 -56.82 36.48 30.35
CA GLY A 94 -57.22 36.34 28.95
C GLY A 94 -56.10 35.67 28.13
N ASP A 95 -55.60 36.37 27.12
CA ASP A 95 -54.55 35.91 26.20
C ASP A 95 -53.15 36.49 26.52
N SER A 96 -53.00 37.14 27.68
CA SER A 96 -51.81 37.89 28.06
C SER A 96 -51.39 37.59 29.50
N TYR A 97 -50.09 37.68 29.77
CA TYR A 97 -49.51 37.71 31.11
C TYR A 97 -49.48 39.16 31.61
N MET A 98 -49.96 39.39 32.83
CA MET A 98 -50.10 40.72 33.39
C MET A 98 -49.54 40.81 34.80
N ALA A 99 -48.79 41.87 35.08
CA ALA A 99 -48.40 42.29 36.42
C ALA A 99 -48.75 43.77 36.62
N ASN A 100 -48.95 44.20 37.87
CA ASN A 100 -49.26 45.59 38.17
C ASN A 100 -48.07 46.20 38.89
N TRP A 101 -47.39 47.14 38.23
CA TRP A 101 -46.23 47.80 38.82
C TRP A 101 -46.58 49.18 39.36
N LYS A 102 -46.24 49.45 40.63
CA LYS A 102 -46.29 50.82 41.19
C LYS A 102 -44.96 51.51 40.95
N VAL A 103 -44.97 52.58 40.15
CA VAL A 103 -43.77 53.30 39.75
C VAL A 103 -43.24 54.17 40.91
N SER A 104 -42.04 53.87 41.38
CA SER A 104 -41.42 54.55 42.54
C SER A 104 -40.93 55.96 42.23
N ASP A 105 -40.35 56.18 41.04
CA ASP A 105 -39.77 57.45 40.61
C ASP A 105 -40.23 57.78 39.18
N PRO A 106 -40.36 59.06 38.79
CA PRO A 106 -40.66 59.39 37.41
C PRO A 106 -39.40 59.24 36.54
N GLY A 107 -39.52 58.68 35.35
CA GLY A 107 -38.36 58.53 34.47
C GLY A 107 -38.58 57.66 33.23
N GLN A 108 -37.51 57.54 32.43
CA GLN A 108 -37.42 56.56 31.35
C GLN A 108 -37.06 55.19 31.94
N TYR A 109 -37.86 54.20 31.59
CA TYR A 109 -37.67 52.81 31.98
C TYR A 109 -37.57 51.93 30.74
N GLN A 110 -36.70 50.93 30.80
CA GLN A 110 -36.63 49.85 29.84
C GLN A 110 -37.28 48.62 30.48
N LEU A 111 -38.30 48.08 29.82
CA LEU A 111 -38.97 46.87 30.23
C LEU A 111 -38.52 45.76 29.29
N THR A 112 -37.97 44.70 29.85
CA THR A 112 -37.59 43.51 29.09
C THR A 112 -38.38 42.33 29.61
N MET A 113 -39.25 41.77 28.76
CA MET A 113 -39.85 40.47 29.02
C MET A 113 -38.82 39.41 28.67
N TYR A 114 -38.58 38.47 29.58
CA TYR A 114 -37.81 37.25 29.32
C TYR A 114 -38.74 36.06 29.36
N VAL A 115 -38.53 35.10 28.47
CA VAL A 115 -38.96 33.73 28.70
C VAL A 115 -37.77 32.97 29.28
N ASN A 116 -37.74 32.85 30.60
CA ASN A 116 -36.67 32.26 31.40
C ASN A 116 -36.63 30.73 31.25
N GLY A 117 -35.45 30.16 31.50
CA GLY A 117 -35.16 28.75 31.21
C GLY A 117 -34.92 28.47 29.72
N ILE A 118 -35.08 29.47 28.84
CA ILE A 118 -34.87 29.36 27.39
C ILE A 118 -33.44 29.69 26.97
N ALA A 119 -32.63 30.30 27.85
CA ALA A 119 -31.19 30.42 27.64
C ALA A 119 -30.54 29.03 27.74
N SER A 120 -30.36 28.36 26.61
CA SER A 120 -29.40 27.26 26.49
C SER A 120 -28.04 27.86 26.13
N LYS A 121 -26.97 27.06 26.22
CA LYS A 121 -25.62 27.50 25.81
C LYS A 121 -25.52 28.00 24.35
N SER A 122 -26.55 27.81 23.52
CA SER A 122 -26.57 28.13 22.09
C SER A 122 -27.73 29.03 21.61
N LEU A 123 -28.66 29.45 22.48
CA LEU A 123 -29.77 30.33 22.07
C LEU A 123 -29.96 31.45 23.08
N ASP A 124 -30.05 32.68 22.59
CA ASP A 124 -30.31 33.85 23.41
C ASP A 124 -31.66 33.71 24.12
N PRO A 125 -31.78 34.17 25.38
CA PRO A 125 -33.08 34.26 26.04
C PRO A 125 -34.01 35.10 25.18
N ILE A 126 -35.21 34.56 24.90
CA ILE A 126 -36.25 35.31 24.19
C ILE A 126 -36.54 36.54 25.02
N SER A 127 -36.14 37.68 24.48
CA SER A 127 -36.31 38.96 25.13
C SER A 127 -37.03 39.92 24.22
N VAL A 128 -38.06 40.54 24.75
CA VAL A 128 -38.74 41.66 24.08
C VAL A 128 -38.56 42.87 24.95
N THR A 129 -37.92 43.88 24.38
CA THR A 129 -37.54 45.09 25.08
C THR A 129 -38.32 46.28 24.53
N THR A 130 -38.88 47.07 25.44
CA THR A 130 -39.51 48.36 25.12
C THR A 130 -39.04 49.43 26.09
N GLN A 131 -39.18 50.69 25.67
CA GLN A 131 -38.93 51.84 26.53
C GLN A 131 -40.25 52.60 26.77
N ALA A 132 -40.43 53.08 28.00
CA ALA A 132 -41.59 53.89 28.35
C ALA A 132 -41.22 54.95 29.40
N TYR A 133 -41.76 56.15 29.22
CA TYR A 133 -41.70 57.19 30.24
C TYR A 133 -42.87 57.03 31.20
N LEU A 134 -42.58 56.86 32.48
CA LEU A 134 -43.59 56.61 33.51
C LEU A 134 -43.53 57.68 34.61
N THR A 135 -44.69 58.01 35.16
CA THR A 135 -44.86 59.01 36.22
C THR A 135 -44.96 58.34 37.58
N LYS A 136 -44.38 58.98 38.61
CA LYS A 136 -44.39 58.53 40.01
C LYS A 136 -45.80 58.21 40.53
N ASP A 137 -45.88 57.21 41.42
CA ASP A 137 -47.08 56.76 42.15
C ASP A 137 -48.23 56.25 41.27
N LYS A 138 -48.02 56.11 39.95
CA LYS A 138 -48.96 55.47 39.04
C LYS A 138 -48.79 53.95 39.11
N THR A 139 -49.87 53.23 39.35
CA THR A 139 -49.92 51.78 39.11
C THR A 139 -50.14 51.53 37.62
N VAL A 140 -49.15 50.93 36.97
CA VAL A 140 -49.14 50.65 35.53
C VAL A 140 -49.33 49.14 35.33
N PRO A 141 -50.39 48.69 34.66
CA PRO A 141 -50.50 47.30 34.26
C PRO A 141 -49.49 47.03 33.14
N ILE A 142 -48.55 46.12 33.38
CA ILE A 142 -47.63 45.62 32.36
C ILE A 142 -48.30 44.38 31.76
N LYS A 143 -48.65 44.44 30.48
CA LYS A 143 -49.22 43.31 29.74
C LYS A 143 -48.21 42.81 28.73
N VAL A 144 -47.92 41.52 28.76
CA VAL A 144 -47.06 40.86 27.78
C VAL A 144 -47.76 39.63 27.23
N ARG A 145 -47.60 39.39 25.94
CA ARG A 145 -48.20 38.27 25.23
C ARG A 145 -47.09 37.50 24.52
N VAL A 146 -47.08 36.19 24.72
CA VAL A 146 -46.17 35.27 24.01
C VAL A 146 -47.02 34.43 23.07
N GLN A 147 -46.69 34.45 21.79
CA GLN A 147 -47.32 33.62 20.76
C GLN A 147 -46.91 32.17 20.95
N ASN A 148 -47.83 31.25 20.65
CA ASN A 148 -47.54 29.82 20.61
C ASN A 148 -46.58 29.53 19.46
N ASN A 149 -45.34 29.22 19.80
CA ASN A 149 -44.23 29.02 18.88
C ASN A 149 -43.61 27.63 19.13
N PRO A 150 -43.27 26.86 18.08
CA PRO A 150 -42.82 25.48 18.23
C PRO A 150 -41.48 25.33 18.96
N ILE A 151 -40.55 26.29 18.82
CA ILE A 151 -39.27 26.26 19.55
C ILE A 151 -39.50 26.53 21.03
N ILE A 152 -40.31 27.55 21.36
CA ILE A 152 -40.69 27.87 22.75
C ILE A 152 -41.35 26.65 23.41
N ARG A 153 -42.28 26.02 22.68
CA ARG A 153 -43.01 24.87 23.15
C ARG A 153 -42.11 23.66 23.38
N ALA A 154 -41.19 23.36 22.44
CA ALA A 154 -40.24 22.27 22.60
C ALA A 154 -39.35 22.47 23.83
N ARG A 155 -38.80 23.68 24.01
CA ARG A 155 -37.99 24.04 25.17
C ARG A 155 -38.73 23.94 26.47
N GLN A 156 -39.96 24.45 26.52
CA GLN A 156 -40.82 24.34 27.70
C GLN A 156 -41.01 22.87 28.11
N LEU A 157 -41.38 22.01 27.16
CA LEU A 157 -41.58 20.59 27.42
C LEU A 157 -40.26 19.91 27.84
N ASN A 158 -39.13 20.30 27.25
CA ASN A 158 -37.81 19.82 27.64
C ASN A 158 -37.46 20.20 29.09
N LEU A 159 -37.73 21.45 29.50
CA LEU A 159 -37.54 21.91 30.89
C LEU A 159 -38.46 21.17 31.88
N GLN A 160 -39.60 20.67 31.41
CA GLN A 160 -40.50 19.80 32.20
C GLN A 160 -40.02 18.34 32.24
N GLY A 161 -38.85 18.03 31.68
CA GLY A 161 -38.30 16.68 31.62
C GLY A 161 -39.05 15.75 30.68
N LYS A 162 -39.80 16.29 29.70
CA LYS A 162 -40.50 15.44 28.72
C LYS A 162 -39.50 14.76 27.79
N PRO A 163 -39.69 13.48 27.46
CA PRO A 163 -38.80 12.77 26.55
C PRO A 163 -38.97 13.29 25.11
N PRO A 164 -37.93 13.21 24.25
CA PRO A 164 -37.93 13.77 22.89
C PRO A 164 -39.10 13.32 22.00
N VAL A 165 -39.50 12.05 22.11
CA VAL A 165 -40.64 11.50 21.35
C VAL A 165 -41.96 12.20 21.73
N GLN A 166 -42.16 12.53 23.01
CA GLN A 166 -43.35 13.27 23.44
C GLN A 166 -43.30 14.73 22.96
N ILE A 167 -42.12 15.35 22.96
CA ILE A 167 -41.92 16.69 22.43
C ILE A 167 -42.26 16.72 20.94
N ALA A 168 -41.71 15.79 20.15
CA ALA A 168 -42.04 15.65 18.73
C ALA A 168 -43.53 15.39 18.49
N GLY A 169 -44.19 14.60 19.35
CA GLY A 169 -45.63 14.39 19.30
C GLY A 169 -46.43 15.69 19.50
N ALA A 170 -46.01 16.53 20.45
CA ALA A 170 -46.60 17.85 20.65
C ALA A 170 -46.35 18.77 19.44
N LEU A 171 -45.11 18.79 18.92
CA LEU A 171 -44.76 19.57 17.72
C LEU A 171 -45.62 19.19 16.51
N LYS A 172 -45.78 17.88 16.26
CA LYS A 172 -46.65 17.36 15.20
C LYS A 172 -48.11 17.76 15.42
N LYS A 173 -48.64 17.57 16.62
CA LYS A 173 -50.07 17.74 16.90
C LYS A 173 -50.50 19.21 17.00
N GLU A 174 -49.67 20.04 17.64
CA GLU A 174 -50.01 21.44 17.93
C GLU A 174 -49.68 22.37 16.76
N PHE A 175 -48.65 22.06 15.97
CA PHE A 175 -48.15 22.93 14.90
C PHE A 175 -48.16 22.29 13.51
N ASN A 176 -48.55 21.01 13.39
CA ASN A 176 -48.55 20.26 12.12
C ASN A 176 -47.19 20.28 11.41
N LEU A 177 -46.10 20.20 12.18
CA LEU A 177 -44.75 20.21 11.63
C LEU A 177 -44.45 18.96 10.80
N LYS A 178 -43.60 19.12 9.79
CA LYS A 178 -43.04 18.01 9.02
C LYS A 178 -41.95 17.30 9.85
N PRO A 179 -41.57 16.06 9.48
CA PRO A 179 -40.55 15.30 10.20
C PRO A 179 -39.22 16.06 10.35
N ILE A 180 -38.73 16.67 9.26
CA ILE A 180 -37.46 17.43 9.25
C ILE A 180 -37.48 18.63 10.20
N ASP A 181 -38.57 19.42 10.20
CA ASP A 181 -38.69 20.60 11.07
C ASP A 181 -38.71 20.18 12.57
N SER A 182 -39.35 19.05 12.89
CA SER A 182 -39.33 18.56 14.28
C SER A 182 -37.97 18.01 14.69
N ALA A 183 -37.28 17.30 13.80
CA ALA A 183 -35.93 16.83 14.07
C ALA A 183 -34.94 17.99 14.25
N GLU A 184 -35.03 19.04 13.42
CA GLU A 184 -34.25 20.27 13.55
C GLU A 184 -34.44 20.91 14.92
N ILE A 185 -35.69 21.09 15.34
CA ILE A 185 -36.00 21.66 16.66
C ILE A 185 -35.45 20.78 17.79
N LEU A 186 -35.56 19.45 17.69
CA LEU A 186 -34.98 18.57 18.71
C LEU A 186 -33.44 18.71 18.80
N LEU A 187 -32.75 18.83 17.67
CA LEU A 187 -31.30 19.05 17.65
C LEU A 187 -30.92 20.42 18.23
N LEU A 188 -31.67 21.48 17.89
CA LEU A 188 -31.52 22.82 18.51
C LEU A 188 -31.73 22.78 20.04
N GLU A 189 -32.58 21.87 20.49
CA GLU A 189 -32.86 21.62 21.90
C GLU A 189 -31.76 20.82 22.63
N ALA A 190 -30.63 20.58 21.95
CA ALA A 190 -29.47 19.80 22.39
C ALA A 190 -29.77 18.30 22.61
N PHE A 191 -30.82 17.78 22.00
CA PHE A 191 -30.99 16.33 21.90
C PHE A 191 -30.05 15.76 20.83
N THR A 192 -29.62 14.52 21.03
CA THR A 192 -28.75 13.81 20.08
C THR A 192 -29.52 13.35 18.83
N SER A 193 -28.80 13.02 17.76
CA SER A 193 -29.37 12.45 16.54
C SER A 193 -30.11 11.13 16.76
N VAL A 194 -29.73 10.35 17.80
CA VAL A 194 -30.45 9.15 18.23
C VAL A 194 -31.86 9.50 18.71
N HIS A 195 -32.01 10.57 19.50
CA HIS A 195 -33.32 11.04 19.95
C HIS A 195 -34.17 11.57 18.79
N ALA A 196 -33.56 12.33 17.88
CA ALA A 196 -34.25 12.81 16.68
C ALA A 196 -34.71 11.61 15.81
N ALA A 197 -33.85 10.62 15.58
CA ALA A 197 -34.20 9.39 14.87
C ALA A 197 -35.34 8.61 15.54
N GLN A 198 -35.32 8.50 16.88
CA GLN A 198 -36.41 7.86 17.62
C GLN A 198 -37.75 8.58 17.40
N ALA A 199 -37.75 9.92 17.43
CA ALA A 199 -38.93 10.70 17.12
C ALA A 199 -39.39 10.53 15.66
N LEU A 200 -38.46 10.49 14.70
CA LEU A 200 -38.76 10.24 13.28
C LEU A 200 -39.41 8.85 13.09
N LYS A 201 -38.92 7.83 13.78
CA LYS A 201 -39.48 6.48 13.79
C LYS A 201 -40.87 6.44 14.44
N ASP A 202 -40.97 6.85 15.69
CA ASP A 202 -42.17 6.58 16.51
C ASP A 202 -43.32 7.55 16.25
N VAL A 203 -43.01 8.83 15.96
CA VAL A 203 -44.03 9.87 15.78
C VAL A 203 -44.38 10.04 14.31
N TYR A 204 -43.39 9.92 13.43
CA TYR A 204 -43.50 10.21 12.00
C TYR A 204 -43.46 8.97 11.11
N ASN A 205 -43.31 7.77 11.68
CA ASN A 205 -43.25 6.49 10.94
C ASN A 205 -42.23 6.51 9.79
N GLN A 206 -41.11 7.23 9.96
CA GLN A 206 -40.02 7.20 8.99
C GLN A 206 -39.27 5.88 9.11
N ASN A 207 -38.92 5.28 7.98
CA ASN A 207 -38.01 4.13 7.97
C ASN A 207 -36.55 4.58 8.13
N ALA A 208 -35.63 3.61 8.26
CA ALA A 208 -34.20 3.85 8.48
C ALA A 208 -33.57 4.79 7.43
N GLN A 209 -33.81 4.52 6.14
CA GLN A 209 -33.32 5.32 5.03
C GLN A 209 -33.83 6.78 5.09
N GLN A 210 -35.13 6.96 5.32
CA GLN A 210 -35.74 8.28 5.40
C GLN A 210 -35.24 9.07 6.60
N ALA A 211 -35.11 8.43 7.76
CA ALA A 211 -34.58 9.06 8.96
C ALA A 211 -33.12 9.47 8.78
N ALA A 212 -32.30 8.61 8.18
CA ALA A 212 -30.91 8.92 7.87
C ALA A 212 -30.76 10.07 6.87
N GLN A 213 -31.62 10.14 5.84
CA GLN A 213 -31.65 11.27 4.91
C GLN A 213 -31.97 12.58 5.64
N ILE A 214 -33.00 12.59 6.51
CA ILE A 214 -33.35 13.79 7.29
C ILE A 214 -32.18 14.22 8.18
N LEU A 215 -31.51 13.29 8.87
CA LEU A 215 -30.35 13.62 9.68
C LEU A 215 -29.19 14.15 8.84
N LYS A 216 -28.96 13.59 7.64
CA LYS A 216 -27.96 14.12 6.69
C LYS A 216 -28.29 15.54 6.24
N ASP A 217 -29.56 15.82 5.91
CA ASP A 217 -30.02 17.14 5.50
C ASP A 217 -29.87 18.17 6.63
N LEU A 218 -29.90 17.71 7.89
CA LEU A 218 -29.62 18.49 9.10
C LEU A 218 -28.13 18.51 9.47
N ASN A 219 -27.25 18.10 8.56
CA ASN A 219 -25.79 18.09 8.72
C ASN A 219 -25.27 17.19 9.86
N SER A 220 -25.99 16.14 10.23
CA SER A 220 -25.46 15.13 11.15
C SER A 220 -24.21 14.44 10.56
N SER A 221 -23.26 14.10 11.42
CA SER A 221 -22.06 13.36 11.01
C SER A 221 -22.40 11.90 10.66
N ALA A 222 -21.51 11.21 9.93
CA ALA A 222 -21.68 9.78 9.69
C ALA A 222 -21.76 8.97 11.00
N VAL A 223 -21.01 9.38 12.03
CA VAL A 223 -21.04 8.76 13.37
C VAL A 223 -22.45 8.84 13.96
N ASP A 224 -23.04 10.03 13.94
CA ASP A 224 -24.37 10.27 14.49
C ASP A 224 -25.45 9.48 13.74
N VAL A 225 -25.38 9.49 12.40
CA VAL A 225 -26.34 8.76 11.56
C VAL A 225 -26.19 7.25 11.72
N ALA A 226 -24.96 6.72 11.74
CA ALA A 226 -24.70 5.30 11.98
C ALA A 226 -25.21 4.87 13.36
N THR A 227 -24.92 5.67 14.40
CA THR A 227 -25.38 5.42 15.77
C THR A 227 -26.91 5.37 15.83
N ALA A 228 -27.59 6.32 15.18
CA ALA A 228 -29.04 6.31 15.09
C ALA A 228 -29.59 5.07 14.37
N LEU A 229 -28.99 4.69 13.23
CA LEU A 229 -29.41 3.50 12.48
C LEU A 229 -29.25 2.21 13.29
N VAL A 230 -28.13 2.04 13.98
CA VAL A 230 -27.89 0.85 14.81
C VAL A 230 -28.80 0.84 16.05
N GLN A 231 -28.88 1.95 16.80
CA GLN A 231 -29.57 1.95 18.10
C GLN A 231 -31.10 2.05 17.98
N VAL A 232 -31.61 2.81 17.01
CA VAL A 232 -33.05 3.06 16.86
C VAL A 232 -33.69 2.08 15.89
N PHE A 233 -33.01 1.79 14.77
CA PHE A 233 -33.55 0.94 13.72
C PHE A 233 -33.02 -0.50 13.75
N ALA A 234 -32.06 -0.82 14.63
CA ALA A 234 -31.44 -2.15 14.74
C ALA A 234 -30.82 -2.64 13.42
N GLU A 235 -30.36 -1.70 12.58
CA GLU A 235 -29.71 -2.01 11.32
C GLU A 235 -28.35 -2.67 11.55
N GLN A 236 -28.03 -3.65 10.70
CA GLN A 236 -26.73 -4.35 10.73
C GLN A 236 -25.67 -3.54 9.97
N PRO A 237 -24.37 -3.69 10.29
CA PRO A 237 -23.29 -2.89 9.69
C PRO A 237 -23.32 -2.83 8.15
N GLY A 238 -23.57 -3.95 7.47
CA GLY A 238 -23.70 -3.98 6.00
C GLY A 238 -24.82 -3.05 5.48
N SER A 239 -26.02 -3.14 6.06
CA SER A 239 -27.14 -2.25 5.72
C SER A 239 -26.82 -0.79 6.02
N VAL A 240 -26.20 -0.51 7.17
CA VAL A 240 -25.80 0.85 7.56
C VAL A 240 -24.81 1.43 6.55
N ALA A 241 -23.82 0.66 6.11
CA ALA A 241 -22.83 1.11 5.13
C ALA A 241 -23.48 1.45 3.77
N VAL A 242 -24.43 0.61 3.31
CA VAL A 242 -25.21 0.86 2.09
C VAL A 242 -26.02 2.15 2.20
N ILE A 243 -26.74 2.35 3.31
CA ILE A 243 -27.52 3.57 3.55
C ILE A 243 -26.59 4.78 3.55
N LEU A 244 -25.51 4.77 4.33
CA LEU A 244 -24.59 5.89 4.43
C LEU A 244 -23.91 6.23 3.09
N LYS A 245 -23.55 5.22 2.29
CA LYS A 245 -23.02 5.44 0.95
C LYS A 245 -24.04 6.11 0.03
N SER A 246 -25.30 5.69 0.08
CA SER A 246 -26.37 6.32 -0.72
C SER A 246 -26.60 7.79 -0.35
N LEU A 247 -26.20 8.18 0.87
CA LEU A 247 -26.21 9.56 1.38
C LEU A 247 -24.89 10.30 1.12
N ASN A 248 -24.02 9.74 0.27
CA ASN A 248 -22.72 10.30 -0.13
C ASN A 248 -21.72 10.50 1.03
N TYR A 249 -21.80 9.71 2.09
CA TYR A 249 -20.66 9.62 3.02
C TYR A 249 -19.51 8.86 2.37
N SER A 250 -18.28 9.27 2.67
CA SER A 250 -17.06 8.60 2.19
C SER A 250 -16.80 7.29 2.98
N ALA A 251 -16.00 6.39 2.39
CA ALA A 251 -15.56 5.18 3.09
C ALA A 251 -14.85 5.51 4.42
N ASN A 252 -14.09 6.62 4.44
CA ASN A 252 -13.40 7.13 5.61
C ASN A 252 -14.36 7.48 6.75
N GLU A 253 -15.40 8.27 6.45
CA GLU A 253 -16.40 8.66 7.44
C GLU A 253 -17.17 7.46 7.99
N ILE A 254 -17.49 6.48 7.14
CA ILE A 254 -18.19 5.25 7.56
C ILE A 254 -17.28 4.37 8.41
N ALA A 255 -16.01 4.19 8.03
CA ALA A 255 -15.06 3.41 8.83
C ALA A 255 -14.89 4.02 10.24
N VAL A 256 -14.72 5.35 10.33
CA VAL A 256 -14.63 6.05 11.62
C VAL A 256 -15.92 5.88 12.43
N ALA A 257 -17.08 5.97 11.79
CA ALA A 257 -18.37 5.75 12.45
C ALA A 257 -18.48 4.34 13.02
N PHE A 258 -18.15 3.32 12.24
CA PHE A 258 -18.21 1.92 12.68
C PHE A 258 -17.19 1.62 13.78
N TYR A 259 -15.98 2.14 13.67
CA TYR A 259 -14.95 1.96 14.69
C TYR A 259 -15.36 2.61 16.01
N SER A 260 -16.00 3.79 15.96
CA SER A 260 -16.56 4.46 17.15
C SER A 260 -17.69 3.67 17.81
N LEU A 261 -18.37 2.80 17.05
CA LEU A 261 -19.40 1.88 17.54
C LEU A 261 -18.81 0.54 18.05
N GLY A 262 -17.49 0.37 18.04
CA GLY A 262 -16.83 -0.86 18.47
C GLY A 262 -16.93 -2.02 17.49
N ILE A 263 -17.25 -1.74 16.21
CA ILE A 263 -17.27 -2.75 15.15
C ILE A 263 -15.83 -3.13 14.81
N SER A 264 -15.58 -4.43 14.61
CA SER A 264 -14.24 -4.95 14.30
C SER A 264 -13.74 -4.43 12.95
N VAL A 265 -12.42 -4.29 12.78
CA VAL A 265 -11.83 -3.83 11.50
C VAL A 265 -12.23 -4.75 10.34
N GLN A 266 -12.29 -6.07 10.57
CA GLN A 266 -12.75 -7.03 9.57
C GLN A 266 -14.20 -6.80 9.15
N ASP A 267 -15.11 -6.57 10.11
CA ASP A 267 -16.51 -6.26 9.79
C ASP A 267 -16.67 -4.90 9.12
N ILE A 268 -15.79 -3.93 9.41
CA ILE A 268 -15.73 -2.64 8.70
C ILE A 268 -15.37 -2.88 7.24
N ILE A 269 -14.33 -3.67 6.97
CA ILE A 269 -13.88 -3.96 5.60
C ILE A 269 -14.98 -4.68 4.82
N HIS A 270 -15.59 -5.71 5.40
CA HIS A 270 -16.70 -6.44 4.76
C HIS A 270 -17.91 -5.52 4.53
N GLY A 271 -18.30 -4.70 5.51
CA GLY A 271 -19.40 -3.76 5.35
C GLY A 271 -19.17 -2.73 4.24
N LEU A 272 -17.95 -2.19 4.12
CA LEU A 272 -17.59 -1.27 3.04
C LEU A 272 -17.54 -1.98 1.68
N LYS A 273 -17.02 -3.21 1.62
CA LYS A 273 -16.98 -4.05 0.42
C LYS A 273 -18.40 -4.38 -0.06
N ASP A 274 -19.29 -4.76 0.83
CA ASP A 274 -20.70 -5.07 0.53
C ASP A 274 -21.47 -3.82 0.08
N ALA A 275 -21.14 -2.65 0.63
CA ALA A 275 -21.63 -1.38 0.12
C ALA A 275 -21.03 -0.99 -1.25
N GLY A 276 -20.06 -1.76 -1.75
CA GLY A 276 -19.43 -1.60 -3.06
C GLY A 276 -18.37 -0.50 -3.12
N TYR A 277 -17.74 -0.14 -2.00
CA TYR A 277 -16.54 0.70 -2.05
C TYR A 277 -15.38 -0.09 -2.67
N ALA A 278 -14.57 0.60 -3.47
CA ALA A 278 -13.38 0.01 -4.07
C ALA A 278 -12.28 -0.18 -3.02
N VAL A 279 -11.38 -1.15 -3.26
CA VAL A 279 -10.35 -1.56 -2.30
C VAL A 279 -9.38 -0.43 -1.94
N ASP A 280 -9.09 0.49 -2.86
CA ASP A 280 -8.28 1.70 -2.63
C ASP A 280 -8.98 2.68 -1.68
N GLN A 281 -10.30 2.84 -1.79
CA GLN A 281 -11.10 3.67 -0.87
C GLN A 281 -11.13 3.05 0.53
N ILE A 282 -11.21 1.72 0.60
CA ILE A 282 -11.19 0.98 1.86
C ILE A 282 -9.81 1.08 2.52
N ALA A 283 -8.74 0.85 1.77
CA ALA A 283 -7.36 1.03 2.28
C ALA A 283 -7.13 2.47 2.79
N GLY A 284 -7.61 3.47 2.04
CA GLY A 284 -7.60 4.86 2.47
C GLY A 284 -8.36 5.11 3.78
N ALA A 285 -9.53 4.49 3.95
CA ALA A 285 -10.31 4.60 5.18
C ALA A 285 -9.60 3.95 6.39
N LEU A 286 -8.95 2.80 6.19
CA LEU A 286 -8.17 2.12 7.22
C LEU A 286 -6.92 2.92 7.61
N SER A 287 -6.19 3.43 6.63
CA SER A 287 -4.94 4.16 6.86
C SER A 287 -5.18 5.58 7.38
N ALA A 288 -6.02 6.39 6.73
CA ALA A 288 -6.23 7.78 7.10
C ALA A 288 -7.30 7.95 8.20
N GLY A 289 -8.38 7.17 8.14
CA GLY A 289 -9.50 7.28 9.06
C GLY A 289 -9.23 6.62 10.40
N LEU A 290 -8.84 5.34 10.34
CA LEU A 290 -8.54 4.56 11.54
C LEU A 290 -7.08 4.69 12.01
N GLN A 291 -6.22 5.36 11.23
CA GLN A 291 -4.81 5.57 11.54
C GLN A 291 -4.04 4.26 11.76
N LEU A 292 -4.43 3.19 11.05
CA LEU A 292 -3.75 1.90 11.12
C LEU A 292 -2.42 1.95 10.37
N GLY A 293 -1.42 1.20 10.86
CA GLY A 293 -0.13 1.09 10.18
C GLY A 293 -0.20 0.26 8.91
N ASP A 294 0.64 0.57 7.91
CA ASP A 294 0.61 -0.03 6.57
C ASP A 294 0.62 -1.56 6.55
N GLN A 295 1.42 -2.17 7.44
CA GLN A 295 1.51 -3.62 7.59
C GLN A 295 0.18 -4.22 8.06
N GLN A 296 -0.48 -3.54 9.01
CA GLN A 296 -1.78 -3.95 9.52
C GLN A 296 -2.85 -3.77 8.44
N VAL A 297 -2.87 -2.63 7.73
CA VAL A 297 -3.80 -2.41 6.59
C VAL A 297 -3.66 -3.52 5.55
N THR A 298 -2.42 -3.86 5.18
CA THR A 298 -2.13 -4.92 4.20
C THR A 298 -2.63 -6.28 4.69
N GLY A 299 -2.37 -6.62 5.96
CA GLY A 299 -2.83 -7.86 6.57
C GLY A 299 -4.34 -7.95 6.69
N ASP A 300 -4.99 -6.88 7.13
CA ASP A 300 -6.44 -6.82 7.31
C ASP A 300 -7.17 -6.97 5.97
N LEU A 301 -6.66 -6.34 4.89
CA LEU A 301 -7.19 -6.53 3.54
C LEU A 301 -6.99 -7.98 3.05
N LYS A 302 -5.85 -8.60 3.32
CA LYS A 302 -5.62 -10.01 2.96
C LYS A 302 -6.58 -10.94 3.69
N GLU A 303 -6.80 -10.72 4.98
CA GLU A 303 -7.73 -11.49 5.79
C GLU A 303 -9.18 -11.33 5.30
N ALA A 304 -9.56 -10.15 4.83
CA ALA A 304 -10.84 -9.88 4.17
C ALA A 304 -10.95 -10.46 2.73
N GLY A 305 -9.96 -11.25 2.30
CA GLY A 305 -9.99 -12.01 1.05
C GLY A 305 -9.59 -11.24 -0.20
N TYR A 306 -8.96 -10.06 -0.07
CA TYR A 306 -8.37 -9.39 -1.23
C TYR A 306 -7.10 -10.11 -1.71
N ASN A 307 -6.94 -10.21 -3.03
CA ASN A 307 -5.77 -10.86 -3.64
C ASN A 307 -4.60 -9.88 -3.81
N ALA A 308 -3.44 -10.39 -4.23
CA ALA A 308 -2.22 -9.59 -4.38
C ALA A 308 -2.39 -8.41 -5.34
N ASN A 309 -3.16 -8.57 -6.43
CA ASN A 309 -3.38 -7.50 -7.40
C ASN A 309 -4.23 -6.37 -6.80
N GLU A 310 -5.32 -6.73 -6.13
CA GLU A 310 -6.21 -5.76 -5.48
C GLU A 310 -5.48 -4.97 -4.38
N ILE A 311 -4.69 -5.65 -3.54
CA ILE A 311 -3.92 -5.00 -2.50
C ILE A 311 -2.78 -4.16 -3.09
N THR A 312 -2.09 -4.64 -4.13
CA THR A 312 -1.07 -3.85 -4.84
C THR A 312 -1.65 -2.56 -5.39
N TYR A 313 -2.83 -2.62 -6.02
CA TYR A 313 -3.54 -1.43 -6.51
C TYR A 313 -3.90 -0.48 -5.36
N ALA A 314 -4.45 -1.01 -4.26
CA ALA A 314 -4.82 -0.20 -3.11
C ALA A 314 -3.63 0.53 -2.48
N LEU A 315 -2.48 -0.15 -2.33
CA LEU A 315 -1.27 0.42 -1.73
C LEU A 315 -0.58 1.44 -2.65
N SER A 316 -0.44 1.11 -3.93
CA SER A 316 0.26 1.98 -4.91
C SER A 316 -0.59 3.17 -5.36
N VAL A 317 -1.80 2.92 -5.85
CA VAL A 317 -2.69 3.93 -6.41
C VAL A 317 -3.50 4.61 -5.32
N GLY A 318 -4.05 3.82 -4.38
CA GLY A 318 -4.89 4.35 -3.30
C GLY A 318 -4.11 5.14 -2.25
N LEU A 319 -3.00 4.57 -1.77
CA LEU A 319 -2.18 5.19 -0.71
C LEU A 319 -0.93 5.92 -1.25
N GLY A 320 -0.61 5.80 -2.53
CA GLY A 320 0.53 6.50 -3.14
C GLY A 320 1.90 5.93 -2.76
N PHE A 321 1.97 4.66 -2.34
CA PHE A 321 3.24 4.04 -1.96
C PHE A 321 4.09 3.68 -3.18
N VAL A 322 5.41 3.83 -3.02
CA VAL A 322 6.39 3.42 -4.03
C VAL A 322 6.54 1.90 -4.10
N ASP A 323 6.85 1.37 -5.28
CA ASP A 323 6.88 -0.07 -5.58
C ASP A 323 7.70 -0.90 -4.59
N GLN A 324 8.85 -0.40 -4.14
CA GLN A 324 9.68 -1.12 -3.16
C GLN A 324 8.98 -1.27 -1.81
N HIS A 325 8.27 -0.24 -1.35
CA HIS A 325 7.51 -0.30 -0.10
C HIS A 325 6.33 -1.27 -0.24
N VAL A 326 5.61 -1.19 -1.37
CA VAL A 326 4.52 -2.14 -1.68
C VAL A 326 5.04 -3.58 -1.68
N THR A 327 6.17 -3.85 -2.36
CA THR A 327 6.79 -5.19 -2.42
C THR A 327 7.15 -5.71 -1.03
N ASN A 328 7.72 -4.85 -0.17
CA ASN A 328 8.12 -5.20 1.19
C ASN A 328 6.91 -5.52 2.09
N LEU A 329 5.82 -4.76 1.95
CA LEU A 329 4.57 -5.05 2.66
C LEU A 329 4.00 -6.41 2.22
N LEU A 330 3.87 -6.62 0.90
CA LEU A 330 3.28 -7.84 0.34
C LEU A 330 4.07 -9.11 0.68
N LYS A 331 5.40 -9.05 0.79
CA LYS A 331 6.25 -10.20 1.14
C LYS A 331 5.80 -10.94 2.41
N ASN A 332 5.20 -10.23 3.35
CA ASN A 332 4.76 -10.82 4.62
C ASN A 332 3.46 -11.63 4.50
N PHE A 333 2.73 -11.50 3.38
CA PHE A 333 1.38 -12.03 3.21
C PHE A 333 1.21 -12.87 1.92
N PHE A 334 2.13 -12.74 0.97
CA PHE A 334 2.06 -13.36 -0.35
C PHE A 334 3.39 -13.99 -0.74
N ASN A 335 3.33 -15.02 -1.59
CA ASN A 335 4.53 -15.62 -2.15
C ASN A 335 5.07 -14.80 -3.34
N ALA A 336 6.30 -15.08 -3.77
CA ALA A 336 6.96 -14.31 -4.83
C ALA A 336 6.20 -14.34 -6.17
N ASN A 337 5.50 -15.44 -6.50
CA ASN A 337 4.77 -15.57 -7.76
C ASN A 337 3.57 -14.61 -7.78
N GLU A 338 2.82 -14.56 -6.68
CA GLU A 338 1.69 -13.62 -6.52
C GLU A 338 2.17 -12.16 -6.60
N ILE A 339 3.31 -11.86 -5.97
CA ILE A 339 3.89 -10.51 -5.97
C ILE A 339 4.40 -10.14 -7.37
N ALA A 340 5.16 -11.00 -8.04
CA ALA A 340 5.63 -10.75 -9.41
C ALA A 340 4.46 -10.55 -10.39
N GLY A 341 3.41 -11.36 -10.26
CA GLY A 341 2.18 -11.22 -11.02
C GLY A 341 1.53 -9.85 -10.80
N ALA A 342 1.42 -9.40 -9.55
CA ALA A 342 0.84 -8.09 -9.24
C ALA A 342 1.71 -6.92 -9.74
N LEU A 343 3.04 -6.99 -9.56
CA LEU A 343 3.98 -5.99 -10.08
C LEU A 343 3.90 -5.88 -11.61
N ASN A 344 3.77 -7.01 -12.31
CA ASN A 344 3.65 -7.02 -13.77
C ASN A 344 2.29 -6.54 -14.27
N THR A 345 1.20 -7.02 -13.68
CA THR A 345 -0.16 -6.79 -14.19
C THR A 345 -0.76 -5.48 -13.74
N VAL A 346 -0.48 -5.05 -12.50
CA VAL A 346 -1.07 -3.84 -11.90
C VAL A 346 -0.16 -2.64 -12.08
N LEU A 347 1.14 -2.80 -11.82
CA LEU A 347 2.11 -1.70 -11.86
C LEU A 347 2.87 -1.62 -13.19
N HIS A 348 2.67 -2.58 -14.09
CA HIS A 348 3.34 -2.64 -15.40
C HIS A 348 4.88 -2.59 -15.29
N VAL A 349 5.43 -3.17 -14.21
CA VAL A 349 6.87 -3.22 -13.98
C VAL A 349 7.48 -4.24 -14.94
N ALA A 350 8.50 -3.81 -15.68
CA ALA A 350 9.27 -4.67 -16.57
C ALA A 350 10.09 -5.71 -15.78
N GLU A 351 10.51 -6.79 -16.43
CA GLU A 351 11.16 -7.96 -15.81
C GLU A 351 12.40 -7.56 -15.02
N LYS A 352 13.21 -6.65 -15.56
CA LYS A 352 14.38 -6.09 -14.87
C LYS A 352 13.99 -5.43 -13.54
N GLY A 353 12.91 -4.66 -13.52
CA GLY A 353 12.41 -3.99 -12.32
C GLY A 353 11.86 -4.98 -11.29
N ILE A 354 11.14 -6.02 -11.75
CA ILE A 354 10.62 -7.08 -10.86
C ILE A 354 11.78 -7.82 -10.17
N VAL A 355 12.85 -8.15 -10.91
CA VAL A 355 14.06 -8.75 -10.31
C VAL A 355 14.59 -7.86 -9.20
N ALA A 356 14.80 -6.56 -9.47
CA ALA A 356 15.36 -5.63 -8.50
C ALA A 356 14.48 -5.51 -7.24
N LEU A 357 13.16 -5.39 -7.40
CA LEU A 357 12.22 -5.24 -6.29
C LEU A 357 12.21 -6.49 -5.40
N LEU A 358 12.16 -7.69 -6.01
CA LEU A 358 12.13 -8.95 -5.26
C LEU A 358 13.49 -9.28 -4.61
N ASP A 359 14.60 -8.97 -5.28
CA ASP A 359 15.95 -9.14 -4.71
C ASP A 359 16.16 -8.22 -3.52
N ASN A 360 15.79 -6.94 -3.63
CA ASN A 360 15.81 -5.98 -2.52
C ASN A 360 14.85 -6.36 -1.39
N ALA A 361 13.72 -7.01 -1.72
CA ALA A 361 12.83 -7.57 -0.70
C ALA A 361 13.43 -8.82 -0.04
N GLY A 362 14.52 -9.39 -0.56
CA GLY A 362 15.26 -10.51 0.00
C GLY A 362 14.69 -11.88 -0.40
N PHE A 363 14.15 -12.02 -1.60
CA PHE A 363 13.83 -13.33 -2.19
C PHE A 363 15.10 -13.94 -2.82
N SER A 364 15.20 -15.27 -2.80
CA SER A 364 16.33 -15.95 -3.46
C SER A 364 16.19 -15.92 -4.99
N LEU A 365 17.31 -15.90 -5.71
CA LEU A 365 17.32 -15.84 -7.18
C LEU A 365 16.54 -16.98 -7.87
N PRO A 366 16.59 -18.25 -7.41
CA PRO A 366 15.71 -19.30 -7.94
C PRO A 366 14.22 -18.99 -7.76
N THR A 367 13.85 -18.41 -6.60
CA THR A 367 12.46 -18.00 -6.32
C THR A 367 12.03 -16.87 -7.25
N ILE A 368 12.91 -15.89 -7.48
CA ILE A 368 12.66 -14.77 -8.40
C ILE A 368 12.49 -15.26 -9.84
N ALA A 369 13.36 -16.18 -10.29
CA ALA A 369 13.25 -16.78 -11.62
C ALA A 369 11.90 -17.50 -11.78
N GLY A 370 11.53 -18.36 -10.82
CA GLY A 370 10.23 -19.05 -10.82
C GLY A 370 9.06 -18.09 -10.86
N ALA A 371 9.10 -17.02 -10.06
CA ALA A 371 8.06 -16.01 -10.04
C ALA A 371 7.90 -15.29 -11.39
N LEU A 372 9.00 -14.91 -12.05
CA LEU A 372 8.95 -14.34 -13.40
C LEU A 372 8.44 -15.32 -14.46
N GLN A 373 8.72 -16.62 -14.31
CA GLN A 373 8.16 -17.61 -15.21
C GLN A 373 6.63 -17.66 -15.11
N THR A 374 6.07 -17.49 -13.91
CA THR A 374 4.61 -17.44 -13.72
C THR A 374 3.93 -16.21 -14.33
N THR A 375 4.68 -15.14 -14.62
CA THR A 375 4.18 -13.98 -15.38
C THR A 375 4.22 -14.22 -16.89
N GLY A 376 4.60 -15.41 -17.35
CA GLY A 376 4.76 -15.75 -18.77
C GLY A 376 6.11 -15.37 -19.35
N THR A 377 7.08 -14.96 -18.52
CA THR A 377 8.41 -14.57 -18.99
C THR A 377 9.20 -15.80 -19.45
N ALA A 378 9.72 -15.76 -20.68
CA ALA A 378 10.54 -16.84 -21.21
C ALA A 378 11.90 -16.95 -20.46
N PRO A 379 12.48 -18.17 -20.29
CA PRO A 379 13.75 -18.36 -19.58
C PRO A 379 14.91 -17.48 -20.09
N GLN A 380 14.99 -17.22 -21.40
CA GLN A 380 16.01 -16.33 -21.97
C GLN A 380 15.83 -14.87 -21.50
N ALA A 381 14.60 -14.37 -21.46
CA ALA A 381 14.31 -13.03 -20.96
C ALA A 381 14.55 -12.93 -19.44
N ILE A 382 14.25 -13.99 -18.68
CA ILE A 382 14.60 -14.07 -17.25
C ILE A 382 16.11 -13.99 -17.06
N ALA A 383 16.89 -14.79 -17.78
CA ALA A 383 18.35 -14.79 -17.71
C ALA A 383 18.92 -13.39 -18.02
N LYS A 384 18.40 -12.74 -19.07
CA LYS A 384 18.78 -11.38 -19.43
C LYS A 384 18.42 -10.37 -18.33
N ALA A 385 17.21 -10.43 -17.78
CA ALA A 385 16.77 -9.54 -16.71
C ALA A 385 17.64 -9.67 -15.45
N LEU A 386 18.04 -10.90 -15.09
CA LEU A 386 18.95 -11.13 -13.98
C LEU A 386 20.34 -10.51 -14.27
N ARG A 387 20.89 -10.75 -15.47
CA ARG A 387 22.19 -10.17 -15.89
C ARG A 387 22.17 -8.65 -15.94
N ASP A 388 21.09 -8.05 -16.43
CA ASP A 388 20.92 -6.59 -16.48
C ASP A 388 20.83 -5.93 -15.09
N ASN A 389 20.59 -6.72 -14.03
CA ASN A 389 20.67 -6.32 -12.63
C ASN A 389 22.06 -6.56 -12.00
N GLY A 390 23.06 -6.95 -12.78
CA GLY A 390 24.42 -7.16 -12.29
C GLY A 390 24.61 -8.47 -11.54
N ILE A 391 23.63 -9.38 -11.58
CA ILE A 391 23.73 -10.70 -10.94
C ILE A 391 24.81 -11.53 -11.64
N PRO A 392 25.76 -12.14 -10.91
CA PRO A 392 26.81 -13.00 -11.47
C PRO A 392 26.27 -14.14 -12.33
N VAL A 393 27.01 -14.55 -13.36
CA VAL A 393 26.51 -15.50 -14.37
C VAL A 393 26.32 -16.91 -13.79
N GLU A 394 27.15 -17.28 -12.82
CA GLU A 394 27.05 -18.48 -12.01
C GLU A 394 25.72 -18.55 -11.25
N ASP A 395 25.30 -17.43 -10.66
CA ASP A 395 24.04 -17.31 -9.93
C ASP A 395 22.85 -17.29 -10.88
N VAL A 396 22.98 -16.67 -12.06
CA VAL A 396 21.97 -16.76 -13.12
C VAL A 396 21.78 -18.21 -13.57
N ALA A 397 22.86 -18.96 -13.80
CA ALA A 397 22.78 -20.36 -14.18
C ALA A 397 22.04 -21.18 -13.11
N SER A 398 22.43 -21.01 -11.84
CA SER A 398 21.78 -21.67 -10.70
C SER A 398 20.29 -21.32 -10.60
N ALA A 399 19.93 -20.04 -10.79
CA ALA A 399 18.54 -19.59 -10.78
C ALA A 399 17.71 -20.23 -11.91
N LEU A 400 18.26 -20.38 -13.12
CA LEU A 400 17.59 -21.05 -14.22
C LEU A 400 17.43 -22.55 -13.96
N GLN A 401 18.47 -23.22 -13.45
CA GLN A 401 18.39 -24.66 -13.18
C GLN A 401 17.42 -24.96 -12.03
N ILE A 402 17.57 -24.28 -10.89
CA ILE A 402 16.80 -24.58 -9.69
C ILE A 402 15.40 -23.97 -9.78
N GLY A 403 15.31 -22.70 -10.19
CA GLY A 403 14.05 -21.94 -10.20
C GLY A 403 13.11 -22.33 -11.33
N LEU A 404 13.67 -22.67 -12.50
CA LEU A 404 12.90 -23.00 -13.71
C LEU A 404 12.96 -24.47 -14.09
N ASN A 405 13.71 -25.29 -13.34
CA ASN A 405 13.98 -26.70 -13.65
C ASN A 405 14.54 -26.91 -15.07
N VAL A 406 15.43 -26.02 -15.51
CA VAL A 406 16.05 -26.05 -16.85
C VAL A 406 17.31 -26.92 -16.84
N LEU A 407 17.43 -27.82 -17.82
CA LEU A 407 18.60 -28.70 -17.95
C LEU A 407 19.89 -27.91 -18.24
N PRO A 408 21.07 -28.38 -17.78
CA PRO A 408 22.36 -27.69 -18.00
C PRO A 408 22.65 -27.31 -19.46
N LYS A 409 22.33 -28.19 -20.41
CA LYS A 409 22.47 -27.92 -21.85
C LYS A 409 21.65 -26.70 -22.29
N THR A 410 20.40 -26.63 -21.83
CA THR A 410 19.51 -25.52 -22.16
C THR A 410 19.96 -24.24 -21.46
N VAL A 411 20.46 -24.31 -20.21
CA VAL A 411 21.07 -23.16 -19.53
C VAL A 411 22.26 -22.62 -20.33
N ALA A 412 23.18 -23.49 -20.75
CA ALA A 412 24.34 -23.09 -21.56
C ALA A 412 23.93 -22.43 -22.89
N GLY A 413 22.91 -23.00 -23.56
CA GLY A 413 22.33 -22.40 -24.77
C GLY A 413 21.74 -21.01 -24.54
N ILE A 414 20.97 -20.83 -23.45
CA ILE A 414 20.42 -19.53 -23.06
C ILE A 414 21.54 -18.52 -22.80
N LEU A 415 22.57 -18.90 -22.05
CA LEU A 415 23.70 -18.01 -21.74
C LEU A 415 24.45 -17.59 -23.01
N ARG A 416 24.67 -18.52 -23.94
CA ARG A 416 25.23 -18.21 -25.27
C ARG A 416 24.34 -17.23 -26.03
N ASP A 417 23.03 -17.46 -26.05
CA ASP A 417 22.09 -16.66 -26.83
C ASP A 417 21.90 -15.24 -26.30
N ILE A 418 22.16 -15.00 -25.00
CA ILE A 418 22.22 -13.65 -24.42
C ILE A 418 23.62 -13.02 -24.51
N GLY A 419 24.58 -13.67 -25.19
CA GLY A 419 25.90 -13.13 -25.48
C GLY A 419 26.94 -13.28 -24.35
N ILE A 420 26.78 -14.24 -23.45
CA ILE A 420 27.80 -14.54 -22.44
C ILE A 420 29.03 -15.18 -23.12
N PRO A 421 30.26 -14.73 -22.81
CA PRO A 421 31.49 -15.36 -23.28
C PRO A 421 31.59 -16.84 -22.89
N VAL A 422 32.19 -17.66 -23.74
CA VAL A 422 32.22 -19.13 -23.57
C VAL A 422 32.96 -19.56 -22.29
N GLU A 423 34.00 -18.85 -21.89
CA GLU A 423 34.74 -19.07 -20.64
C GLU A 423 33.88 -18.83 -19.41
N ASP A 424 33.00 -17.82 -19.46
CA ASP A 424 32.05 -17.49 -18.40
C ASP A 424 30.89 -18.50 -18.36
N ILE A 425 30.45 -19.01 -19.53
CA ILE A 425 29.49 -20.12 -19.59
C ILE A 425 30.10 -21.36 -18.93
N ALA A 426 31.34 -21.71 -19.26
CA ALA A 426 32.01 -22.88 -18.71
C ALA A 426 32.18 -22.76 -17.18
N ARG A 427 32.58 -21.58 -16.70
CA ARG A 427 32.63 -21.25 -15.26
C ARG A 427 31.25 -21.34 -14.60
N ALA A 428 30.20 -20.84 -15.24
CA ALA A 428 28.83 -20.90 -14.71
C ALA A 428 28.32 -22.35 -14.60
N LEU A 429 28.63 -23.21 -15.57
CA LEU A 429 28.31 -24.64 -15.50
C LEU A 429 29.08 -25.35 -14.39
N GLN A 430 30.34 -25.00 -14.16
CA GLN A 430 31.16 -25.60 -13.10
C GLN A 430 30.73 -25.11 -11.71
N VAL A 431 30.65 -23.80 -11.50
CA VAL A 431 30.41 -23.20 -10.18
C VAL A 431 28.92 -23.17 -9.85
N GLY A 432 28.09 -22.71 -10.78
CA GLY A 432 26.65 -22.53 -10.56
C GLY A 432 25.84 -23.81 -10.66
N LEU A 433 26.24 -24.74 -11.55
CA LEU A 433 25.53 -26.01 -11.78
C LEU A 433 26.30 -27.26 -11.33
N HIS A 434 27.48 -27.09 -10.72
CA HIS A 434 28.32 -28.17 -10.21
C HIS A 434 28.64 -29.27 -11.23
N GLN A 435 28.78 -28.90 -12.51
CA GLN A 435 29.11 -29.84 -13.59
C GLN A 435 30.60 -30.18 -13.60
N LEU A 436 30.92 -31.42 -14.00
CA LEU A 436 32.29 -31.87 -14.20
C LEU A 436 32.84 -31.37 -15.56
N PRO A 437 34.17 -31.20 -15.70
CA PRO A 437 34.79 -30.73 -16.95
C PRO A 437 34.36 -31.48 -18.21
N GLU A 438 34.25 -32.81 -18.14
CA GLU A 438 33.81 -33.65 -19.25
C GLU A 438 32.38 -33.33 -19.69
N SER A 439 31.45 -33.24 -18.72
CA SER A 439 30.06 -32.86 -18.99
C SER A 439 29.94 -31.43 -19.52
N ILE A 440 30.79 -30.51 -19.05
CA ILE A 440 30.87 -29.13 -19.55
C ILE A 440 31.32 -29.12 -21.01
N ALA A 441 32.42 -29.79 -21.34
CA ALA A 441 32.95 -29.86 -22.69
C ALA A 441 31.94 -30.50 -23.66
N ALA A 442 31.31 -31.59 -23.24
CA ALA A 442 30.22 -32.23 -23.99
C ALA A 442 29.06 -31.26 -24.23
N THR A 443 28.63 -30.54 -23.18
CA THR A 443 27.55 -29.54 -23.27
C THR A 443 27.87 -28.42 -24.24
N LEU A 444 29.09 -27.85 -24.18
CA LEU A 444 29.52 -26.77 -25.07
C LEU A 444 29.55 -27.23 -26.54
N ARG A 445 30.04 -28.44 -26.79
CA ARG A 445 30.00 -29.04 -28.13
C ARG A 445 28.56 -29.26 -28.61
N ASP A 446 27.70 -29.76 -27.72
CA ASP A 446 26.30 -30.06 -27.99
C ASP A 446 25.45 -28.82 -28.33
N ILE A 447 25.88 -27.64 -27.87
CA ILE A 447 25.31 -26.35 -28.27
C ILE A 447 26.10 -25.72 -29.43
N GLY A 448 26.95 -26.48 -30.13
CA GLY A 448 27.63 -26.04 -31.35
C GLY A 448 28.79 -25.07 -31.15
N ILE A 449 29.41 -25.03 -29.97
CA ILE A 449 30.66 -24.28 -29.78
C ILE A 449 31.82 -25.02 -30.50
N PRO A 450 32.63 -24.31 -31.32
CA PRO A 450 33.84 -24.87 -31.94
C PRO A 450 34.86 -25.42 -30.93
N VAL A 451 35.58 -26.48 -31.30
CA VAL A 451 36.52 -27.21 -30.41
C VAL A 451 37.63 -26.32 -29.85
N ASP A 452 38.16 -25.39 -30.64
CA ASP A 452 39.17 -24.41 -30.19
C ASP A 452 38.62 -23.45 -29.13
N LEU A 453 37.37 -23.00 -29.28
CA LEU A 453 36.70 -22.21 -28.24
C LEU A 453 36.33 -23.03 -27.00
N ILE A 454 36.04 -24.34 -27.14
CA ILE A 454 35.87 -25.23 -25.99
C ILE A 454 37.19 -25.37 -25.23
N ALA A 455 38.31 -25.62 -25.92
CA ALA A 455 39.62 -25.71 -25.30
C ALA A 455 39.99 -24.40 -24.56
N TYR A 456 39.74 -23.25 -25.19
CA TYR A 456 39.89 -21.94 -24.56
C TYR A 456 38.99 -21.77 -23.33
N ALA A 457 37.73 -22.22 -23.37
CA ALA A 457 36.81 -22.14 -22.24
C ALA A 457 37.24 -23.04 -21.06
N LEU A 458 37.72 -24.25 -21.34
CA LEU A 458 38.25 -25.17 -20.33
C LEU A 458 39.54 -24.61 -19.70
N GLN A 459 40.38 -23.94 -20.49
CA GLN A 459 41.56 -23.26 -19.98
C GLN A 459 41.20 -22.04 -19.13
N LYS A 460 40.48 -21.07 -19.70
CA LYS A 460 40.24 -19.77 -19.05
C LYS A 460 39.14 -19.82 -18.00
N GLY A 461 38.08 -20.58 -18.25
CA GLY A 461 36.93 -20.69 -17.34
C GLY A 461 37.17 -21.64 -16.17
N LEU A 462 37.86 -22.76 -16.41
CA LEU A 462 38.04 -23.83 -15.42
C LEU A 462 39.49 -23.95 -14.92
N ASN A 463 40.43 -23.19 -15.49
CA ASN A 463 41.85 -23.24 -15.15
C ASN A 463 42.46 -24.64 -15.29
N LEU A 464 42.04 -25.39 -16.31
CA LEU A 464 42.59 -26.72 -16.59
C LEU A 464 43.90 -26.63 -17.34
N VAL A 465 44.78 -27.60 -17.06
CA VAL A 465 46.04 -27.76 -17.77
C VAL A 465 45.82 -28.43 -19.14
N PRO A 466 46.68 -28.17 -20.13
CA PRO A 466 46.50 -28.65 -21.50
C PRO A 466 46.33 -30.16 -21.63
N GLU A 467 47.04 -30.93 -20.82
CA GLU A 467 46.99 -32.40 -20.81
C GLU A 467 45.59 -32.89 -20.42
N ILE A 468 45.00 -32.26 -19.40
CA ILE A 468 43.64 -32.56 -18.95
C ILE A 468 42.60 -32.10 -19.98
N ILE A 469 42.84 -30.98 -20.66
CA ILE A 469 41.95 -30.50 -21.74
C ILE A 469 41.96 -31.50 -22.90
N ALA A 470 43.14 -31.96 -23.32
CA ALA A 470 43.29 -32.90 -24.42
C ALA A 470 42.60 -34.24 -24.14
N THR A 471 42.77 -34.80 -22.94
CA THR A 471 42.08 -36.02 -22.52
C THR A 471 40.57 -35.80 -22.40
N THR A 472 40.12 -34.68 -21.82
CA THR A 472 38.69 -34.35 -21.72
C THR A 472 38.03 -34.28 -23.11
N LEU A 473 38.67 -33.63 -24.08
CA LEU A 473 38.15 -33.54 -25.46
C LEU A 473 38.12 -34.91 -26.15
N ARG A 474 39.15 -35.75 -25.93
CA ARG A 474 39.18 -37.12 -26.45
C ARG A 474 38.06 -37.95 -25.86
N ASP A 475 37.84 -37.86 -24.55
CA ASP A 475 36.89 -38.70 -23.82
C ASP A 475 35.45 -38.39 -24.23
N ILE A 476 35.14 -37.14 -24.59
CA ILE A 476 33.84 -36.80 -25.19
C ILE A 476 33.74 -37.20 -26.67
N GLY A 477 34.81 -37.66 -27.31
CA GLY A 477 34.84 -38.17 -28.69
C GLY A 477 35.22 -37.13 -29.75
N VAL A 478 35.99 -36.08 -29.41
CA VAL A 478 36.54 -35.15 -30.41
C VAL A 478 37.66 -35.83 -31.20
N PRO A 479 37.70 -35.68 -32.55
CA PRO A 479 38.81 -36.17 -33.38
C PRO A 479 40.17 -35.62 -32.95
N ILE A 480 41.22 -36.46 -33.01
CA ILE A 480 42.56 -36.11 -32.48
C ILE A 480 43.20 -34.94 -33.24
N ASP A 481 42.96 -34.83 -34.54
CA ASP A 481 43.36 -33.71 -35.39
C ASP A 481 42.71 -32.39 -34.95
N ASP A 482 41.42 -32.40 -34.63
CA ASP A 482 40.71 -31.25 -34.07
C ASP A 482 41.24 -30.86 -32.68
N ILE A 483 41.55 -31.85 -31.83
CA ILE A 483 42.16 -31.62 -30.51
C ILE A 483 43.52 -30.93 -30.67
N ALA A 484 44.38 -31.45 -31.52
CA ALA A 484 45.71 -30.90 -31.73
C ALA A 484 45.67 -29.48 -32.33
N SER A 485 44.74 -29.23 -33.26
CA SER A 485 44.45 -27.90 -33.80
C SER A 485 43.96 -26.93 -32.72
N ALA A 486 43.05 -27.37 -31.86
CA ALA A 486 42.53 -26.57 -30.75
C ALA A 486 43.61 -26.23 -29.72
N LEU A 487 44.48 -27.19 -29.37
CA LEU A 487 45.61 -26.96 -28.47
C LEU A 487 46.62 -25.97 -29.07
N GLN A 488 46.97 -26.12 -30.35
CA GLN A 488 47.84 -25.18 -31.05
C GLN A 488 47.25 -23.76 -31.00
N LYS A 489 45.99 -23.58 -31.36
CA LYS A 489 45.34 -22.26 -31.39
C LYS A 489 45.20 -21.63 -30.00
N THR A 490 44.84 -22.43 -29.00
CA THR A 490 44.56 -21.93 -27.65
C THR A 490 45.83 -21.59 -26.87
N PHE A 491 46.86 -22.42 -27.00
CA PHE A 491 48.08 -22.30 -26.21
C PHE A 491 49.28 -21.77 -27.00
N ASN A 492 49.12 -21.57 -28.32
CA ASN A 492 50.22 -21.26 -29.23
C ASN A 492 51.39 -22.24 -29.08
N PHE A 493 51.06 -23.53 -28.94
CA PHE A 493 52.06 -24.56 -28.74
C PHE A 493 52.95 -24.76 -29.95
N VAL A 494 54.20 -25.11 -29.68
CA VAL A 494 55.16 -25.52 -30.70
C VAL A 494 54.99 -27.03 -31.00
N PRO A 495 55.51 -27.51 -32.14
CA PRO A 495 55.38 -28.91 -32.54
C PRO A 495 55.78 -29.95 -31.48
N SER A 496 56.86 -29.72 -30.72
CA SER A 496 57.30 -30.64 -29.66
C SER A 496 56.30 -30.75 -28.51
N GLN A 497 55.63 -29.66 -28.14
CA GLN A 497 54.62 -29.67 -27.08
C GLN A 497 53.37 -30.44 -27.50
N ILE A 498 52.93 -30.26 -28.76
CA ILE A 498 51.81 -31.05 -29.32
C ILE A 498 52.20 -32.52 -29.41
N ALA A 499 53.41 -32.83 -29.87
CA ALA A 499 53.90 -34.21 -29.95
C ALA A 499 53.89 -34.90 -28.58
N GLY A 500 54.37 -34.21 -27.54
CA GLY A 500 54.36 -34.69 -26.16
C GLY A 500 52.96 -35.01 -25.65
N ILE A 501 52.02 -34.08 -25.79
CA ILE A 501 50.64 -34.28 -25.34
C ILE A 501 49.98 -35.45 -26.10
N LEU A 502 50.15 -35.54 -27.41
CA LEU A 502 49.58 -36.64 -28.21
C LEU A 502 50.20 -37.99 -27.82
N HIS A 503 51.49 -38.02 -27.55
CA HIS A 503 52.17 -39.22 -27.06
C HIS A 503 51.62 -39.66 -25.70
N ASP A 504 51.47 -38.73 -24.76
CA ASP A 504 50.92 -39.01 -23.43
C ASP A 504 49.45 -39.44 -23.47
N MET A 505 48.72 -39.04 -24.52
CA MET A 505 47.37 -39.53 -24.82
C MET A 505 47.34 -40.96 -25.41
N GLY A 506 48.51 -41.54 -25.73
CA GLY A 506 48.67 -42.87 -26.30
C GLY A 506 48.52 -42.93 -27.83
N ILE A 507 48.69 -41.80 -28.52
CA ILE A 507 48.66 -41.77 -29.99
C ILE A 507 49.97 -42.37 -30.54
N ASP A 508 49.86 -43.23 -31.55
CA ASP A 508 51.04 -43.84 -32.17
C ASP A 508 51.88 -42.82 -32.94
N LEU A 509 53.18 -43.13 -33.12
CA LEU A 509 54.10 -42.21 -33.79
C LEU A 509 53.67 -41.86 -35.22
N LYS A 510 53.02 -42.81 -35.92
CA LYS A 510 52.48 -42.58 -37.26
C LYS A 510 51.43 -41.47 -37.24
N GLY A 511 50.48 -41.55 -36.31
CA GLY A 511 49.44 -40.56 -36.09
C GLY A 511 50.02 -39.20 -35.70
N ILE A 512 50.98 -39.18 -34.79
CA ILE A 512 51.67 -37.95 -34.36
C ILE A 512 52.35 -37.27 -35.56
N ILE A 513 53.14 -38.01 -36.36
CA ILE A 513 53.82 -37.48 -37.55
C ILE A 513 52.83 -36.87 -38.54
N ASN A 514 51.73 -37.57 -38.81
CA ASN A 514 50.70 -37.09 -39.74
C ASN A 514 50.05 -35.79 -39.23
N ILE A 515 49.69 -35.73 -37.95
CA ILE A 515 49.08 -34.54 -37.34
C ILE A 515 50.05 -33.36 -37.36
N LEU A 516 51.32 -33.56 -36.99
CA LEU A 516 52.32 -32.48 -37.01
C LEU A 516 52.55 -31.94 -38.43
N ASN A 517 52.62 -32.81 -39.44
CA ASN A 517 52.73 -32.39 -40.84
C ASN A 517 51.50 -31.59 -41.31
N GLN A 518 50.30 -31.96 -40.86
CA GLN A 518 49.07 -31.26 -41.22
C GLN A 518 48.97 -29.89 -40.53
N LEU A 519 49.25 -29.80 -39.23
CA LEU A 519 49.13 -28.57 -38.45
C LEU A 519 50.25 -27.57 -38.71
N TYR A 520 51.43 -28.06 -39.05
CA TYR A 520 52.62 -27.26 -39.29
C TYR A 520 53.16 -27.56 -40.69
N SER A 521 52.52 -27.00 -41.71
CA SER A 521 52.81 -27.28 -43.11
C SER A 521 54.25 -26.94 -43.56
N TYR A 522 55.03 -26.28 -42.71
CA TYR A 522 56.45 -25.97 -42.93
C TYR A 522 57.40 -27.06 -42.42
N LEU A 523 56.92 -28.04 -41.66
CA LEU A 523 57.76 -29.11 -41.13
C LEU A 523 58.06 -30.14 -42.23
N THR A 524 59.33 -30.53 -42.32
CA THR A 524 59.76 -31.71 -43.08
C THR A 524 59.92 -32.89 -42.13
N ILE A 525 59.96 -34.11 -42.67
CA ILE A 525 60.19 -35.30 -41.84
C ILE A 525 61.52 -35.23 -41.07
N GLN A 526 62.54 -34.60 -41.68
CA GLN A 526 63.83 -34.30 -41.05
C GLN A 526 63.69 -33.41 -39.81
N SER A 527 62.79 -32.43 -39.83
CA SER A 527 62.53 -31.56 -38.67
C SER A 527 61.62 -32.18 -37.62
N ILE A 528 60.88 -33.25 -37.96
CA ILE A 528 59.98 -33.94 -37.03
C ILE A 528 60.72 -34.98 -36.20
N ILE A 529 61.68 -35.72 -36.78
CA ILE A 529 62.42 -36.79 -36.08
C ILE A 529 63.02 -36.33 -34.75
N PRO A 530 63.73 -35.18 -34.66
CA PRO A 530 64.29 -34.70 -33.40
C PRO A 530 63.24 -34.46 -32.31
N LEU A 531 62.03 -34.07 -32.70
CA LEU A 531 60.93 -33.80 -31.76
C LEU A 531 60.40 -35.10 -31.14
N LEU A 532 60.48 -36.22 -31.87
CA LEU A 532 59.96 -37.52 -31.44
C LEU A 532 60.96 -38.32 -30.63
N VAL A 533 62.26 -38.19 -30.90
CA VAL A 533 63.31 -38.88 -30.12
C VAL A 533 63.34 -38.39 -28.66
N GLY A 534 62.92 -37.16 -28.41
CA GLY A 534 62.77 -36.63 -27.05
C GLY A 534 61.60 -37.23 -26.25
N LEU A 535 60.75 -38.05 -26.86
CA LEU A 535 59.59 -38.64 -26.21
C LEU A 535 59.95 -39.95 -25.48
N PRO A 536 59.45 -40.18 -24.26
CA PRO A 536 59.74 -41.40 -23.50
C PRO A 536 59.34 -42.68 -24.26
N GLY A 537 60.28 -43.62 -24.41
CA GLY A 537 60.01 -44.93 -25.03
C GLY A 537 60.14 -44.95 -26.56
N VAL A 538 60.45 -43.82 -27.20
CA VAL A 538 60.73 -43.76 -28.64
C VAL A 538 62.17 -44.16 -28.91
N THR A 539 62.36 -45.26 -29.64
CA THR A 539 63.69 -45.76 -30.05
C THR A 539 63.92 -45.54 -31.54
N GLY A 540 65.19 -45.49 -31.97
CA GLY A 540 65.55 -45.40 -33.40
C GLY A 540 64.91 -46.52 -34.24
N ALA A 541 64.82 -47.73 -33.71
CA ALA A 541 64.14 -48.85 -34.37
C ALA A 541 62.62 -48.65 -34.53
N LEU A 542 61.96 -48.08 -33.52
CA LEU A 542 60.53 -47.75 -33.58
C LEU A 542 60.26 -46.62 -34.59
N LEU A 543 61.15 -45.63 -34.66
CA LEU A 543 61.09 -44.57 -35.68
C LEU A 543 61.30 -45.14 -37.09
N ALA A 544 62.34 -45.94 -37.31
CA ALA A 544 62.63 -46.56 -38.61
C ALA A 544 61.42 -47.35 -39.14
N SER A 545 60.83 -48.20 -38.29
CA SER A 545 59.65 -48.99 -38.65
C SER A 545 58.41 -48.11 -38.91
N THR A 546 58.22 -47.02 -38.18
CA THR A 546 57.12 -46.07 -38.40
C THR A 546 57.27 -45.31 -39.72
N LEU A 547 58.47 -44.86 -40.06
CA LEU A 547 58.76 -44.16 -41.32
C LEU A 547 58.56 -45.08 -42.52
N GLN A 548 58.98 -46.34 -42.40
CA GLN A 548 58.73 -47.34 -43.44
C GLN A 548 57.22 -47.54 -43.67
N GLN A 549 56.41 -47.55 -42.60
CA GLN A 549 54.94 -47.61 -42.70
C GLN A 549 54.30 -46.36 -43.30
N LEU A 550 54.99 -45.22 -43.28
CA LEU A 550 54.60 -43.98 -43.95
C LEU A 550 55.06 -43.93 -45.42
N GLY A 551 55.80 -44.94 -45.89
CA GLY A 551 56.23 -45.07 -47.28
C GLY A 551 57.58 -44.44 -47.60
N TYR A 552 58.37 -44.06 -46.59
CA TYR A 552 59.74 -43.61 -46.80
C TYR A 552 60.65 -44.80 -47.19
N ALA A 553 61.57 -44.58 -48.12
CA ALA A 553 62.47 -45.60 -48.62
C ALA A 553 63.55 -45.96 -47.58
N ALA A 554 64.00 -47.22 -47.56
CA ALA A 554 64.89 -47.74 -46.51
C ALA A 554 66.28 -47.08 -46.50
N ASP A 555 66.79 -46.69 -47.68
CA ASP A 555 68.00 -45.89 -47.86
C ASP A 555 67.83 -44.50 -47.24
N PHE A 556 66.73 -43.80 -47.55
CA PHE A 556 66.43 -42.51 -46.95
C PHE A 556 66.25 -42.58 -45.43
N ILE A 557 65.63 -43.63 -44.91
CA ILE A 557 65.45 -43.82 -43.45
C ILE A 557 66.80 -44.08 -42.77
N GLY A 558 67.67 -44.90 -43.38
CA GLY A 558 69.01 -45.17 -42.88
C GLY A 558 69.82 -43.89 -42.77
N ASP A 559 69.98 -43.17 -43.88
CA ASP A 559 70.72 -41.90 -43.94
C ASP A 559 70.17 -40.89 -42.91
N LEU A 560 68.84 -40.77 -42.81
CA LEU A 560 68.19 -39.83 -41.89
C LEU A 560 68.44 -40.12 -40.41
N LEU A 561 68.45 -41.40 -40.01
CA LEU A 561 68.64 -41.80 -38.63
C LEU A 561 70.13 -41.82 -38.27
N ASP A 562 70.99 -42.26 -39.17
CA ASP A 562 72.45 -42.23 -38.99
C ASP A 562 72.93 -40.79 -38.82
N ASP A 563 72.53 -39.86 -39.71
CA ASP A 563 72.87 -38.42 -39.59
C ASP A 563 72.41 -37.81 -38.24
N PHE A 564 71.25 -38.23 -37.74
CA PHE A 564 70.70 -37.71 -36.49
C PHE A 564 71.43 -38.29 -35.25
N PHE A 565 71.66 -39.60 -35.21
CA PHE A 565 72.29 -40.25 -34.06
C PHE A 565 73.81 -40.05 -34.04
N ASP A 566 74.48 -39.96 -35.19
CA ASP A 566 75.88 -39.57 -35.28
C ASP A 566 76.08 -38.14 -34.77
N GLY A 567 75.19 -37.22 -35.12
CA GLY A 567 75.21 -35.86 -34.58
C GLY A 567 75.01 -35.79 -33.06
N ILE A 568 74.27 -36.72 -32.44
CA ILE A 568 74.20 -36.84 -30.98
C ILE A 568 75.49 -37.44 -30.41
N GLY A 569 76.05 -38.45 -31.09
CA GLY A 569 77.33 -39.06 -30.74
C GLY A 569 78.46 -38.04 -30.68
N ASP A 570 78.60 -37.23 -31.72
CA ASP A 570 79.59 -36.14 -31.82
C ASP A 570 79.42 -35.11 -30.68
N ILE A 571 78.18 -34.73 -30.34
CA ILE A 571 77.90 -33.81 -29.23
C ILE A 571 78.27 -34.42 -27.87
N LEU A 572 78.00 -35.72 -27.67
CA LEU A 572 78.35 -36.40 -26.43
C LEU A 572 79.86 -36.61 -26.30
N ASP A 573 80.55 -36.91 -27.41
CA ASP A 573 82.01 -37.00 -27.47
C ASP A 573 82.66 -35.63 -27.21
N ASP A 574 82.07 -34.51 -27.64
CA ASP A 574 82.54 -33.15 -27.33
C ASP A 574 82.25 -32.70 -25.88
N ILE A 575 81.21 -33.23 -25.22
CA ILE A 575 80.84 -32.87 -23.84
C ILE A 575 81.56 -33.75 -22.81
N PHE A 576 81.83 -35.01 -23.13
CA PHE A 576 82.35 -36.03 -22.20
C PHE A 576 83.70 -36.64 -22.58
N GLY A 577 84.19 -36.42 -23.82
CA GLY A 577 85.56 -36.74 -24.25
C GLY A 577 86.53 -35.60 -23.97
#